data_AF-A0A1I4VX74-F1
#
_entry.id   AF-A0A1I4VX74-F1
#
_cell.length_a   1.000
_cell.length_b   1.000
_cell.length_c   1.000
_cell.angle_alpha   90.00
_cell.angle_beta   90.00
_cell.angle_gamma   90.00
#
_symmetry.space_group_name_H-M   'P 1'
#
loop_
_entity.id
_entity.type
_entity.pdbx_description
1 polymer ?
#
loop_
_entity_poly.entity_id
_entity_poly.type
_entity_poly.pdbx_seq_one_letter_code
_entity_poly.pdbx_strand_id
1 'polypeptide(L)'
;MHGKWIEEYTLDTIRYKSIGRYKEGEPVKKWKYYANGKIIKKETYKKEYCKVRFYHPNGALQAKGITQLIEKGKDIHWFYSGEWEYFDTNKNLIINRLYDHGELISEKEIKNTKQ
;
A
#
# COMPACT_ATOMS: atom_id res chain seq x y z
N MET A 1 -1.65 15.24 -21.86
CA MET A 1 -2.00 13.81 -22.06
C MET A 1 -2.39 13.18 -20.74
N HIS A 2 -3.57 12.56 -20.65
CA HIS A 2 -3.98 11.71 -19.54
C HIS A 2 -3.66 10.25 -19.91
N GLY A 3 -2.64 9.67 -19.30
CA GLY A 3 -2.26 8.28 -19.56
C GLY A 3 -2.95 7.35 -18.58
N LYS A 4 -3.82 6.45 -19.06
CA LYS A 4 -4.21 5.25 -18.30
C LYS A 4 -3.21 4.15 -18.66
N TRP A 5 -2.47 3.67 -17.66
CA TRP A 5 -1.60 2.52 -17.83
C TRP A 5 -2.30 1.28 -17.30
N ILE A 6 -2.24 0.19 -18.04
CA ILE A 6 -2.79 -1.10 -17.63
C ILE A 6 -1.74 -2.15 -17.97
N GLU A 7 -1.39 -2.94 -16.97
CA GLU A 7 -0.55 -4.13 -17.15
C GLU A 7 -1.31 -5.32 -16.56
N GLU A 8 -1.24 -6.44 -17.26
CA GLU A 8 -1.88 -7.68 -16.90
C GLU A 8 -0.89 -8.82 -17.11
N TYR A 9 -0.77 -9.70 -16.13
CA TYR A 9 0.06 -10.90 -16.25
C TYR A 9 -0.57 -12.03 -15.43
N THR A 10 -0.22 -13.25 -15.76
CA THR A 10 -0.64 -14.43 -15.00
C THR A 10 0.59 -15.09 -14.41
N LEU A 11 0.54 -15.35 -13.10
CA LEU A 11 1.53 -16.14 -12.41
C LEU A 11 0.80 -17.32 -11.77
N ASP A 12 1.22 -18.54 -12.10
CA ASP A 12 0.50 -19.78 -11.80
C ASP A 12 -0.96 -19.73 -12.27
N THR A 13 -1.91 -19.70 -11.31
CA THR A 13 -3.35 -19.61 -11.55
C THR A 13 -3.93 -18.24 -11.22
N ILE A 14 -3.09 -17.28 -10.82
CA ILE A 14 -3.52 -15.94 -10.37
C ILE A 14 -3.33 -14.93 -11.50
N ARG A 15 -4.43 -14.27 -11.88
CA ARG A 15 -4.45 -13.17 -12.84
C ARG A 15 -4.21 -11.86 -12.12
N TYR A 16 -3.05 -11.26 -12.34
CA TYR A 16 -2.70 -9.95 -11.81
C TYR A 16 -3.05 -8.86 -12.81
N LYS A 17 -3.54 -7.74 -12.29
CA LYS A 17 -3.82 -6.54 -13.06
C LYS A 17 -3.43 -5.31 -12.28
N SER A 18 -2.63 -4.43 -12.88
CA SER A 18 -2.27 -3.14 -12.33
C SER A 18 -2.88 -2.03 -13.22
N ILE A 19 -3.43 -0.99 -12.60
CA ILE A 19 -4.02 0.15 -13.29
C ILE A 19 -3.44 1.43 -12.70
N GLY A 20 -2.67 2.15 -13.51
CA GLY A 20 -2.09 3.46 -13.21
C GLY A 20 -2.84 4.58 -13.94
N ARG A 21 -2.86 5.79 -13.34
CA ARG A 21 -3.33 7.01 -14.00
C ARG A 21 -2.32 8.15 -13.81
N TYR A 22 -2.08 8.91 -14.88
CA TYR A 22 -1.25 10.12 -14.91
C TYR A 22 -2.08 11.32 -15.34
N LYS A 23 -1.88 12.50 -14.74
CA LYS A 23 -2.60 13.74 -15.09
C LYS A 23 -1.62 14.91 -15.29
N GLU A 24 -1.47 15.39 -16.53
CA GLU A 24 -1.00 16.76 -16.85
C GLU A 24 0.26 17.24 -16.11
N GLY A 25 1.37 16.49 -16.18
CA GLY A 25 2.65 16.89 -15.58
C GLY A 25 2.70 16.82 -14.05
N GLU A 26 1.54 16.82 -13.39
CA GLU A 26 1.39 16.66 -11.95
C GLU A 26 1.09 15.19 -11.60
N PRO A 27 1.89 14.54 -10.76
CA PRO A 27 1.71 13.12 -10.46
C PRO A 27 0.47 12.88 -9.58
N VAL A 28 -0.73 12.85 -10.16
CA VAL A 28 -1.88 12.14 -9.56
C VAL A 28 -1.72 10.63 -9.83
N LYS A 29 -0.53 10.13 -9.51
CA LYS A 29 -0.04 8.75 -9.67
C LYS A 29 -0.85 7.85 -8.72
N LYS A 30 -2.05 7.49 -9.14
CA LYS A 30 -2.90 6.53 -8.43
C LYS A 30 -2.74 5.18 -9.09
N TRP A 31 -2.34 4.21 -8.29
CA TRP A 31 -2.16 2.84 -8.72
C TRP A 31 -3.13 1.93 -7.98
N LYS A 32 -3.73 1.00 -8.70
CA LYS A 32 -4.57 -0.05 -8.14
C LYS A 32 -4.07 -1.38 -8.66
N TYR A 33 -3.94 -2.34 -7.75
CA TYR A 33 -3.49 -3.69 -8.05
C TYR A 33 -4.60 -4.65 -7.71
N TYR A 34 -4.80 -5.60 -8.60
CA TYR A 34 -5.84 -6.60 -8.52
C TYR A 34 -5.23 -7.99 -8.69
N ALA A 35 -5.77 -8.95 -7.95
CA ALA A 35 -5.52 -10.38 -8.14
C ALA A 35 -6.87 -11.07 -8.33
N ASN A 36 -7.02 -11.82 -9.42
CA ASN A 36 -8.27 -12.48 -9.81
C ASN A 36 -9.48 -11.51 -9.79
N GLY A 37 -9.27 -10.28 -10.26
CA GLY A 37 -10.29 -9.22 -10.29
C GLY A 37 -10.59 -8.54 -8.94
N LYS A 38 -10.05 -9.02 -7.82
CA LYS A 38 -10.20 -8.41 -6.49
C LYS A 38 -9.07 -7.45 -6.21
N ILE A 39 -9.37 -6.29 -5.64
CA ILE A 39 -8.34 -5.30 -5.26
C ILE A 39 -7.51 -5.83 -4.09
N ILE A 40 -6.19 -5.80 -4.22
CA ILE A 40 -5.25 -6.24 -3.18
C ILE A 40 -4.40 -5.09 -2.64
N LYS A 41 -4.17 -4.06 -3.46
CA LYS A 41 -3.35 -2.91 -3.10
C LYS A 41 -3.79 -1.65 -3.81
N LYS A 42 -3.66 -0.51 -3.14
CA LYS A 42 -3.84 0.82 -3.71
C LYS A 42 -2.74 1.73 -3.25
N GLU A 43 -2.13 2.42 -4.20
CA GLU A 43 -1.11 3.43 -3.93
C GLU A 43 -1.56 4.78 -4.46
N THR A 44 -1.27 5.82 -3.70
CA THR A 44 -1.55 7.20 -4.09
C THR A 44 -0.31 8.00 -3.76
N TYR A 45 0.52 8.18 -4.79
CA TYR A 45 1.74 8.95 -4.69
C TYR A 45 1.40 10.44 -4.57
N LYS A 46 2.12 11.10 -3.68
CA LYS A 46 2.20 12.54 -3.49
C LYS A 46 3.64 12.97 -3.80
N LYS A 47 3.96 14.26 -3.63
CA LYS A 47 5.28 14.81 -3.98
C LYS A 47 6.41 14.07 -3.25
N GLU A 48 6.28 13.89 -1.93
CA GLU A 48 7.37 13.36 -1.08
C GLU A 48 7.08 11.97 -0.48
N TYR A 49 5.82 11.53 -0.53
CA TYR A 49 5.41 10.27 0.09
C TYR A 49 4.30 9.59 -0.73
N CYS A 50 4.05 8.31 -0.47
CA CYS A 50 3.00 7.54 -1.10
C CYS A 50 2.10 6.92 -0.02
N LYS A 51 0.78 7.17 -0.12
CA LYS A 51 -0.20 6.51 0.75
C LYS A 51 -0.48 5.12 0.20
N VAL A 52 -0.26 4.10 1.01
CA VAL A 52 -0.45 2.70 0.64
C VAL A 52 -1.62 2.12 1.44
N ARG A 53 -2.46 1.32 0.76
CA ARG A 53 -3.50 0.50 1.39
C ARG A 53 -3.43 -0.91 0.82
N PHE A 54 -3.46 -1.89 1.71
CA PHE A 54 -3.60 -3.31 1.38
C PHE A 54 -5.00 -3.79 1.76
N TYR A 55 -5.49 -4.79 1.04
CA TYR A 55 -6.84 -5.31 1.20
C TYR A 55 -6.82 -6.82 1.34
N HIS A 56 -7.65 -7.32 2.26
CA HIS A 56 -7.93 -8.74 2.44
C HIS A 56 -8.68 -9.32 1.23
N PRO A 57 -8.71 -10.65 1.04
CA PRO A 57 -9.47 -11.29 -0.04
C PRO A 57 -10.99 -11.04 -0.02
N ASN A 58 -11.53 -10.62 1.13
CA ASN A 58 -12.92 -10.19 1.30
C ASN A 58 -13.15 -8.70 0.97
N GLY A 59 -12.09 -7.95 0.61
CA GLY A 59 -12.13 -6.53 0.31
C GLY A 59 -12.02 -5.60 1.53
N ALA A 60 -11.93 -6.14 2.75
CA ALA A 60 -11.68 -5.34 3.94
C ALA A 60 -10.28 -4.73 3.89
N LEU A 61 -10.10 -3.56 4.51
CA LEU A 61 -8.77 -2.96 4.66
C LEU A 61 -7.93 -3.90 5.53
N GLN A 62 -6.75 -4.28 5.04
CA GLN A 62 -5.80 -5.12 5.76
C GLN A 62 -4.72 -4.28 6.44
N ALA A 63 -4.20 -3.29 5.72
CA ALA A 63 -3.21 -2.38 6.26
C ALA A 63 -3.27 -1.02 5.57
N LYS A 64 -2.91 0.04 6.27
CA LYS A 64 -2.68 1.37 5.69
C LYS A 64 -1.49 2.03 6.35
N GLY A 65 -0.77 2.82 5.56
CA GLY A 65 0.35 3.62 6.03
C GLY A 65 0.91 4.46 4.89
N ILE A 66 2.12 4.99 5.10
CA ILE A 66 2.85 5.71 4.07
C ILE A 66 4.18 5.03 3.77
N THR A 67 4.63 5.22 2.54
CA THR A 67 6.02 5.02 2.15
C THR A 67 6.63 6.36 1.78
N GLN A 68 7.92 6.52 2.01
CA GLN A 68 8.67 7.70 1.60
C GLN A 68 9.81 7.29 0.67
N LEU A 69 10.10 8.18 -0.27
CA LEU A 69 11.22 8.04 -1.17
C LEU A 69 12.48 8.48 -0.41
N ILE A 70 13.41 7.56 -0.18
CA ILE A 70 14.65 7.84 0.55
C ILE A 70 15.82 7.51 -0.35
N GLU A 71 16.76 8.44 -0.42
CA GLU A 71 18.04 8.27 -1.09
C GLU A 71 19.01 7.57 -0.13
N LYS A 72 19.37 6.32 -0.44
CA LYS A 72 20.37 5.57 0.34
C LYS A 72 21.58 5.31 -0.55
N GLY A 73 22.54 6.22 -0.51
CA GLY A 73 23.72 6.17 -1.38
C GLY A 73 23.37 6.54 -2.82
N LYS A 74 23.56 5.62 -3.78
CA LYS A 74 23.27 5.85 -5.21
C LYS A 74 21.87 5.43 -5.63
N ASP A 75 21.16 4.68 -4.79
CA ASP A 75 19.85 4.14 -5.11
C ASP A 75 18.75 4.87 -4.35
N ILE A 76 17.65 5.14 -5.06
CA ILE A 76 16.47 5.78 -4.49
C ILE A 76 15.38 4.72 -4.38
N HIS A 77 14.95 4.44 -3.14
CA HIS A 77 13.95 3.41 -2.87
C HIS A 77 12.80 3.96 -2.02
N TRP A 78 11.62 3.35 -2.18
CA TRP A 78 10.46 3.62 -1.34
C TRP A 78 10.48 2.70 -0.12
N PHE A 79 10.58 3.27 1.08
CA PHE A 79 10.54 2.50 2.32
C PHE A 79 9.28 2.81 3.13
N TYR A 80 8.85 1.86 3.96
CA TYR A 80 7.82 2.12 4.96
C TYR A 80 8.27 3.22 5.92
N SER A 81 7.37 4.15 6.20
CA SER A 81 7.62 5.29 7.07
C SER A 81 6.36 5.65 7.84
N GLY A 82 6.53 6.21 9.04
CA GLY A 82 5.44 6.61 9.92
C GLY A 82 4.62 5.43 10.43
N GLU A 83 3.41 5.74 10.89
CA GLU A 83 2.51 4.74 11.44
C GLU A 83 1.86 3.89 10.36
N TRP A 84 1.83 2.58 10.64
CA TRP A 84 1.19 1.54 9.87
C TRP A 84 0.16 0.84 10.73
N GLU A 85 -1.10 0.97 10.32
CA GLU A 85 -2.23 0.37 10.99
C GLU A 85 -2.63 -0.92 10.25
N TYR A 86 -2.75 -2.03 10.98
CA TYR A 86 -3.14 -3.34 10.48
C TYR A 86 -4.46 -3.78 11.08
N PHE A 87 -5.32 -4.34 10.24
CA PHE A 87 -6.69 -4.68 10.58
C PHE A 87 -6.99 -6.15 10.27
N ASP A 88 -7.85 -6.76 11.07
CA ASP A 88 -8.41 -8.08 10.77
C ASP A 88 -9.43 -8.02 9.61
N THR A 89 -9.95 -9.18 9.22
CA THR A 89 -10.98 -9.29 8.17
C THR A 89 -12.32 -8.65 8.56
N ASN A 90 -12.53 -8.38 9.85
CA ASN A 90 -13.70 -7.69 10.42
C ASN A 90 -13.49 -6.18 10.55
N LYS A 91 -12.35 -5.64 10.07
CA LYS A 91 -11.95 -4.23 10.15
C LYS A 91 -11.60 -3.73 11.55
N ASN A 92 -11.32 -4.62 12.50
CA ASN A 92 -10.79 -4.24 13.81
C ASN A 92 -9.29 -3.96 13.70
N LEU A 93 -8.82 -2.86 14.29
CA LEU A 93 -7.39 -2.57 14.39
C LEU A 93 -6.75 -3.61 15.32
N ILE A 94 -5.77 -4.35 14.81
CA ILE A 94 -5.09 -5.43 15.56
C ILE A 94 -3.64 -5.09 15.88
N ILE A 95 -2.97 -4.30 15.04
CA ILE A 95 -1.57 -3.93 15.24
C ILE A 95 -1.36 -2.50 14.73
N ASN A 96 -0.60 -1.71 15.48
CA ASN A 96 0.02 -0.47 14.99
C ASN A 96 1.54 -0.65 15.00
N ARG A 97 2.21 -0.30 13.90
CA ARG A 97 3.66 -0.31 13.77
C ARG A 97 4.17 1.07 13.40
N LEU A 98 5.24 1.52 14.05
CA LEU A 98 5.96 2.72 13.63
C LEU A 98 7.19 2.31 12.84
N TYR A 99 7.31 2.81 11.62
CA TYR A 99 8.50 2.63 10.79
C TYR A 99 9.25 3.94 10.63
N ASP A 100 10.57 3.86 10.60
CA ASP A 100 11.44 4.97 10.21
C ASP A 100 12.43 4.48 9.16
N HIS A 101 12.40 5.10 7.98
CA HIS A 101 13.26 4.73 6.85
C HIS A 101 13.28 3.22 6.51
N GLY A 102 12.15 2.53 6.71
CA GLY A 102 12.00 1.09 6.48
C GLY A 102 12.27 0.21 7.70
N GLU A 103 12.91 0.75 8.73
CA GLU A 103 13.18 0.04 9.98
C GLU A 103 11.96 0.07 10.90
N LEU A 104 11.65 -1.06 11.53
CA LEU A 104 10.57 -1.14 12.52
C LEU A 104 11.07 -0.54 13.84
N ILE A 105 10.50 0.60 14.24
CA ILE A 105 10.87 1.30 15.47
C ILE A 105 10.05 0.81 16.66
N SER A 106 8.75 0.58 16.46
CA SER A 106 7.89 0.05 17.50
C SER A 106 6.71 -0.72 16.92
N GLU A 107 6.19 -1.64 17.73
CA GLU A 107 4.99 -2.41 17.44
C GLU A 107 4.10 -2.43 18.68
N LYS A 108 2.81 -2.24 18.45
CA LYS A 108 1.77 -2.34 19.47
C LYS A 108 0.65 -3.24 18.97
N GLU A 109 0.55 -4.43 19.53
CA GLU A 109 -0.61 -5.29 19.35
C GLU A 109 -1.79 -4.78 20.17
N ILE A 110 -2.96 -4.72 19.55
CA ILE A 110 -4.22 -4.40 20.20
C ILE A 110 -4.90 -5.71 20.51
N LYS A 111 -4.71 -6.19 21.74
CA LYS A 111 -5.48 -7.31 22.26
C LYS A 111 -6.91 -6.82 22.47
N ASN A 112 -7.82 -7.27 21.62
CA ASN A 112 -9.25 -7.19 21.92
C ASN A 112 -9.53 -8.17 23.05
N THR A 113 -9.46 -7.68 24.29
CA THR A 113 -10.03 -8.38 25.44
C THR A 113 -11.54 -8.38 25.22
N LYS A 114 -12.05 -9.42 24.55
CA LYS A 114 -13.47 -9.76 24.68
C LYS A 114 -13.63 -10.21 26.14
N GLN A 115 -14.27 -9.36 26.95
CA GLN A 115 -14.87 -9.77 28.22
C GLN A 115 -15.96 -10.81 27.95
#